data_AF-A0A399Y214-F1
#
_entry.id   AF-A0A399Y214-F1
#
_cell.length_a   1.000
_cell.length_b   1.000
_cell.length_c   1.000
_cell.angle_alpha   90.00
_cell.angle_beta   90.00
_cell.angle_gamma   90.00
#
_symmetry.space_group_name_H-M   'P 1'
#
loop_
_entity.id
_entity.type
_entity.pdbx_description
1 polymer ?
#
loop_
_entity_poly.entity_id
_entity_poly.type
_entity_poly.pdbx_seq_one_letter_code
_entity_poly.pdbx_strand_id
1 'polypeptide(L)'
;MNTERLLRKIKQGNVNNVALADLHRLLVGLGFDLARVRGSHHVYSHLECREIVNVQEVGGQAKPYQVRQIAHLIDRYNLELEA
;
A
#
# COMPACT_ATOMS: atom_id res chain seq x y z
N MET A 1 -11.11 -5.33 4.99
CA MET A 1 -10.36 -5.81 6.17
C MET A 1 -9.97 -4.63 7.06
N ASN A 2 -9.74 -4.80 8.36
CA ASN A 2 -9.20 -3.73 9.21
C ASN A 2 -7.74 -3.40 8.83
N THR A 3 -7.38 -2.11 8.83
CA THR A 3 -6.08 -1.60 8.38
C THR A 3 -4.90 -2.16 9.19
N GLU A 4 -4.98 -2.16 10.51
CA GLU A 4 -3.93 -2.72 11.38
C GLU A 4 -3.74 -4.21 11.12
N ARG A 5 -4.84 -4.95 10.90
CA ARG A 5 -4.78 -6.37 10.58
C ARG A 5 -4.06 -6.60 9.25
N LEU A 6 -4.32 -5.77 8.24
CA LEU A 6 -3.61 -5.85 6.97
C LEU A 6 -2.12 -5.53 7.15
N LEU A 7 -1.80 -4.47 7.89
CA LEU A 7 -0.42 -4.06 8.17
C LEU A 7 0.37 -5.19 8.85
N ARG A 8 -0.19 -5.80 9.91
CA ARG A 8 0.42 -6.95 10.58
C ARG A 8 0.68 -8.12 9.62
N LYS A 9 -0.29 -8.45 8.75
CA LYS A 9 -0.13 -9.50 7.74
C LYS A 9 1.00 -9.19 6.76
N ILE A 10 1.06 -7.96 6.25
CA ILE A 10 2.11 -7.52 5.31
C ILE A 10 3.49 -7.55 5.98
N LYS A 11 3.64 -7.05 7.21
CA LYS A 11 4.88 -7.11 7.99
C LYS A 11 5.33 -8.56 8.27
N GLN A 12 4.41 -9.51 8.32
CA GLN A 12 4.71 -10.95 8.42
C GLN A 12 5.00 -11.62 7.06
N GLY A 13 5.07 -10.86 5.96
CA GLY A 13 5.33 -11.38 4.62
C GLY A 13 4.09 -11.90 3.88
N ASN A 14 2.88 -11.77 4.45
CA ASN A 14 1.64 -12.19 3.79
C ASN A 14 1.16 -11.11 2.81
N VAL A 15 1.52 -11.27 1.55
CA VAL A 15 1.35 -10.26 0.48
C VAL A 15 0.36 -10.67 -0.62
N ASN A 16 -0.27 -11.84 -0.50
CA ASN A 16 -1.24 -12.36 -1.46
C ASN A 16 -2.68 -12.03 -1.03
N ASN A 17 -3.61 -12.03 -2.00
CA ASN A 17 -5.05 -11.83 -1.77
C ASN A 17 -5.35 -10.52 -1.02
N VAL A 18 -4.71 -9.44 -1.45
CA VAL A 18 -4.94 -8.09 -0.91
C VAL A 18 -5.85 -7.34 -1.87
N ALA A 19 -7.08 -7.06 -1.42
CA ALA A 19 -8.00 -6.21 -2.16
C ALA A 19 -7.41 -4.81 -2.32
N LEU A 20 -7.53 -4.22 -3.51
CA LEU A 20 -6.99 -2.89 -3.79
C LEU A 20 -7.57 -1.84 -2.81
N ALA A 21 -8.87 -1.93 -2.52
CA ALA A 21 -9.53 -1.04 -1.58
C ALA A 21 -8.98 -1.14 -0.15
N ASP A 22 -8.58 -2.34 0.29
CA ASP A 22 -7.95 -2.51 1.60
C ASP A 22 -6.52 -1.95 1.60
N LEU A 23 -5.76 -2.16 0.52
CA LEU A 23 -4.42 -1.59 0.36
C LEU A 23 -4.44 -0.06 0.29
N HIS A 24 -5.43 0.51 -0.40
CA HIS A 24 -5.63 1.95 -0.48
C HIS A 24 -5.83 2.57 0.90
N ARG A 25 -6.75 2.01 1.71
CA ARG A 25 -6.98 2.48 3.09
C ARG A 25 -5.72 2.37 3.95
N LEU A 26 -4.93 1.32 3.75
CA LEU A 26 -3.64 1.17 4.44
C LEU A 26 -2.66 2.25 4.01
N LEU A 27 -2.49 2.49 2.71
CA LEU A 27 -1.56 3.52 2.22
C LEU A 27 -1.95 4.90 2.75
N VAL A 28 -3.24 5.26 2.70
CA VAL A 28 -3.72 6.53 3.27
C VAL A 28 -3.46 6.60 4.77
N GLY A 29 -3.73 5.53 5.52
CA GLY A 29 -3.46 5.50 6.97
C GLY A 29 -1.97 5.53 7.32
N LEU A 30 -1.08 5.23 6.37
CA LEU A 30 0.37 5.36 6.49
C LEU A 30 0.88 6.71 5.95
N GLY A 31 0.00 7.69 5.72
CA GLY A 31 0.37 9.03 5.25
C GLY A 31 0.64 9.15 3.74
N PHE A 32 0.31 8.14 2.92
CA PHE A 32 0.42 8.26 1.46
C PHE A 32 -0.79 8.98 0.85
N ASP A 33 -0.50 9.94 -0.02
CA ASP A 33 -1.49 10.62 -0.85
C ASP A 33 -1.72 9.92 -2.18
N LEU A 34 -2.97 9.87 -2.63
CA LEU A 34 -3.31 9.42 -3.98
C LEU A 34 -3.07 10.55 -4.98
N ALA A 35 -1.87 10.59 -5.55
CA ALA A 35 -1.45 11.63 -6.50
C ALA A 35 -2.18 11.56 -7.85
N ARG A 36 -2.47 10.35 -8.36
CA ARG A 36 -3.11 10.18 -9.68
C ARG A 36 -3.80 8.83 -9.83
N VAL A 37 -4.91 8.82 -10.57
CA VAL A 37 -5.55 7.60 -11.08
C VAL A 37 -5.64 7.66 -12.61
N ARG A 38 -5.29 6.57 -13.29
CA ARG A 38 -5.46 6.40 -14.74
C ARG A 38 -5.85 4.96 -15.06
N GLY A 39 -7.12 4.74 -15.37
CA GLY A 39 -7.63 3.38 -15.55
C GLY A 39 -7.43 2.57 -14.27
N SER A 40 -6.83 1.38 -14.38
CA SER A 40 -6.53 0.51 -13.22
C SER A 40 -5.26 0.91 -12.45
N HIS A 41 -4.54 1.94 -12.88
CA HIS A 41 -3.30 2.37 -12.24
C HIS A 41 -3.56 3.49 -11.24
N HIS A 42 -3.10 3.28 -10.01
CA HIS A 42 -3.16 4.21 -8.89
C HIS A 42 -1.73 4.59 -8.48
N VAL A 43 -1.45 5.87 -8.46
CA VAL A 43 -0.14 6.42 -8.12
C VAL A 43 -0.23 7.09 -6.76
N TYR A 44 0.65 6.70 -5.85
CA TYR A 44 0.75 7.23 -4.49
C TYR A 44 2.11 7.87 -4.25
N SER A 45 2.11 8.91 -3.43
CA SER A 45 3.30 9.61 -2.95
C SER A 45 3.22 9.80 -1.45
N HIS A 46 4.35 9.90 -0.77
CA HIS A 46 4.42 10.19 0.66
C HIS A 46 5.51 11.23 0.88
N LEU A 47 5.28 12.20 1.77
CA LEU A 47 6.18 13.34 1.96
C LEU A 47 7.61 12.91 2.30
N GLU A 48 7.74 11.86 3.12
CA GLU A 48 9.02 11.33 3.58
C GLU A 48 9.59 10.21 2.71
N CYS A 49 8.81 9.67 1.76
CA CYS A 49 9.29 8.58 0.89
C CYS A 49 9.75 9.16 -0.45
N ARG A 50 10.99 8.87 -0.83
CA ARG A 50 11.52 9.29 -2.14
C ARG A 50 10.86 8.55 -3.32
N GLU A 51 10.41 7.32 -3.10
CA GLU A 51 9.84 6.45 -4.13
C GLU A 51 8.35 6.71 -4.34
N ILE A 52 7.95 6.80 -5.61
CA ILE A 52 6.55 6.82 -6.02
C ILE A 52 6.01 5.38 -6.07
N VAL A 53 4.87 5.15 -5.43
CA VAL A 53 4.22 3.84 -5.39
C VAL A 53 3.18 3.75 -6.49
N ASN A 54 3.37 2.82 -7.42
CA ASN A 54 2.41 2.54 -8.48
C ASN A 54 1.71 1.21 -8.23
N VAL A 55 0.41 1.25 -7.95
CA VAL A 55 -0.43 0.07 -7.73
C VAL A 55 -1.33 -0.15 -8.94
N GLN A 56 -1.41 -1.38 -9.42
CA GLN A 56 -2.28 -1.76 -10.53
C GLN A 56 -3.35 -2.71 -10.02
N GLU A 57 -4.61 -2.38 -10.30
CA GLU A 57 -5.74 -3.24 -10.03
C GLU A 57 -5.85 -4.35 -11.09
N VAL A 58 -6.01 -5.59 -10.63
CA VAL A 58 -6.40 -6.73 -11.47
C VAL A 58 -7.49 -7.51 -10.73
N GLY A 59 -8.73 -7.48 -11.24
CA GLY A 59 -9.86 -8.17 -10.63
C GLY A 59 -10.15 -7.75 -9.18
N GLY A 60 -10.02 -6.46 -8.86
CA GLY A 60 -10.21 -5.94 -7.50
C GLY A 60 -9.05 -6.18 -6.54
N GLN A 61 -7.95 -6.79 -7.00
CA GLN A 61 -6.78 -7.10 -6.17
C GLN A 61 -5.56 -6.28 -6.59
N ALA A 62 -4.70 -5.96 -5.62
CA ALA A 62 -3.36 -5.48 -5.89
C ALA A 62 -2.44 -6.65 -6.28
N LYS A 63 -1.46 -6.40 -7.15
CA LYS A 63 -0.50 -7.44 -7.52
C LYS A 63 0.43 -7.74 -6.33
N PRO A 64 0.71 -9.02 -5.99
CA PRO A 64 1.51 -9.36 -4.81
C PRO A 64 2.90 -8.72 -4.74
N TYR A 65 3.55 -8.49 -5.89
CA TYR A 65 4.85 -7.81 -5.90
C TYR A 65 4.74 -6.34 -5.51
N GLN A 66 3.61 -5.66 -5.79
CA GLN A 66 3.38 -4.27 -5.39
C GLN A 66 3.16 -4.20 -3.88
N VAL A 67 2.43 -5.16 -3.33
CA VAL A 67 2.28 -5.30 -1.88
C VAL A 67 3.64 -5.55 -1.21
N ARG A 68 4.52 -6.37 -1.82
CA ARG A 68 5.91 -6.53 -1.35
C ARG A 68 6.70 -5.23 -1.42
N GLN A 69 6.58 -4.45 -2.49
CA GLN A 69 7.26 -3.16 -2.60
C GLN A 69 6.83 -2.22 -1.47
N ILE A 70 5.53 -2.17 -1.18
CA ILE A 70 4.98 -1.37 -0.08
C ILE A 70 5.50 -1.87 1.27
N ALA A 71 5.57 -3.20 1.50
CA ALA A 71 6.15 -3.77 2.71
C ALA A 71 7.59 -3.27 2.94
N HIS A 72 8.43 -3.27 1.89
CA HIS A 72 9.79 -2.76 1.99
C HIS A 72 9.85 -1.26 2.27
N LEU A 73 8.90 -0.46 1.77
CA LEU A 73 8.84 0.97 2.07
C LEU A 73 8.42 1.23 3.51
N ILE A 74 7.44 0.46 4.02
CA ILE A 74 7.03 0.51 5.42
C ILE A 74 8.23 0.24 6.33
N ASP A 75 9.02 -0.79 6.04
CA ASP A 75 10.20 -1.12 6.85
C ASP A 75 11.35 -0.11 6.67
N ARG A 76 11.59 0.35 5.44
CA ARG A 76 12.67 1.30 5.13
C ARG A 76 12.48 2.66 5.79
N TYR A 77 11.24 3.16 5.77
CA TYR A 77 10.91 4.49 6.29
C TYR A 77 10.27 4.44 7.69
N ASN A 78 10.22 3.26 8.31
CA ASN A 78 9.56 3.02 9.60
C ASN A 78 8.15 3.64 9.66
N LEU A 79 7.34 3.38 8.63
CA LEU A 79 6.00 3.97 8.53
C LEU A 79 5.06 3.32 9.54
N GLU A 80 4.32 4.15 10.23
CA GLU A 80 3.32 3.78 11.24
C GLU A 80 1.95 4.34 10.86
N LEU A 81 0.90 3.74 11.40
CA LEU A 81 -0.45 4.25 11.14
C LEU A 81 -0.63 5.56 11.92
N GLU A 82 -1.10 6.60 11.24
CA GLU A 82 -1.52 7.84 11.89
C GLU A 82 -2.65 7.54 12.87
N ALA A 83 -2.54 8.09 14.09
CA ALA A 83 -3.48 7.87 15.19
C ALA A 83 -4.76 8.68 15.06
#